data_AF-A0A7Y9E6Z0-F1
#
_entry.id   AF-A0A7Y9E6Z0-F1
#
_cell.length_a   1.000
_cell.length_b   1.000
_cell.length_c   1.000
_cell.angle_alpha   90.00
_cell.angle_beta   90.00
_cell.angle_gamma   90.00
#
_symmetry.space_group_name_H-M   'P 1'
#
loop_
_entity.id
_entity.type
_entity.pdbx_description
1 polymer ?
#
loop_
_entity_poly.entity_id
_entity_poly.type
_entity_poly.pdbx_seq_one_letter_code
_entity_poly.pdbx_strand_id
1 'polypeptide(L)' 'MAATITRKLVSLTDAADILAVSTKTVRRYIADGHLEAVRLGRKTLRIKLDSIERFIDARPVGGWRRAG' A
#
# COMPACT_ATOMS: atom_id res chain seq x y z
N MET A 1 21.31 11.27 -17.48
CA MET A 1 21.45 10.15 -16.53
C MET A 1 20.06 9.64 -16.21
N ALA A 2 19.70 8.42 -16.63
CA ALA A 2 18.42 7.83 -16.25
C ALA A 2 18.54 7.32 -14.81
N ALA A 3 17.76 7.88 -13.88
CA ALA A 3 17.69 7.36 -12.52
C ALA A 3 17.16 5.92 -12.58
N THR A 4 17.93 4.96 -12.09
CA THR A 4 17.49 3.57 -11.97
C THR A 4 16.34 3.54 -10.96
N ILE A 5 15.10 3.43 -11.43
CA ILE A 5 13.95 3.36 -10.52
C ILE A 5 13.92 1.97 -9.88
N THR A 6 14.55 1.86 -8.72
CA THR A 6 14.45 0.68 -7.84
C THR A 6 13.04 0.64 -7.28
N ARG A 7 12.11 -0.01 -7.99
CA ARG A 7 10.76 -0.27 -7.48
C ARG A 7 10.82 -1.34 -6.40
N LYS A 8 10.73 -0.92 -5.14
CA LYS A 8 10.61 -1.85 -4.01
C LYS A 8 9.22 -2.47 -4.00
N LEU A 9 9.19 -3.80 -4.08
CA LEU A 9 7.97 -4.61 -4.14
C LEU A 9 7.92 -5.52 -2.91
N VAL A 10 6.83 -5.43 -2.15
CA VAL A 10 6.59 -6.27 -0.97
C VAL A 10 5.53 -7.33 -1.24
N SER A 11 5.53 -8.41 -0.46
CA SER A 11 4.48 -9.43 -0.56
C SER A 11 3.16 -8.93 0.06
N LEU A 12 2.09 -9.70 -0.15
CA LEU A 12 0.80 -9.41 0.49
C LEU A 12 0.87 -9.53 2.02
N THR A 13 1.66 -10.48 2.53
CA THR A 13 1.82 -10.68 3.97
C THR A 13 2.63 -9.54 4.58
N ASP A 14 3.77 -9.18 3.97
CA ASP A 14 4.58 -8.06 4.47
C ASP A 14 3.78 -6.75 4.51
N ALA A 15 2.96 -6.49 3.49
CA ALA A 15 2.09 -5.31 3.47
C ALA A 15 1.04 -5.33 4.59
N ALA A 16 0.54 -6.52 4.94
CA ALA A 16 -0.40 -6.71 6.04
C ALA A 16 0.27 -6.42 7.40
N ASP A 17 1.51 -6.88 7.56
CA ASP A 17 2.32 -6.63 8.75
C ASP A 17 2.68 -5.15 8.89
N ILE A 18 3.11 -4.49 7.80
CA ILE A 18 3.41 -3.05 7.78
C ILE A 18 2.20 -2.21 8.20
N LEU A 19 1.02 -2.56 7.68
CA LEU A 19 -0.21 -1.81 7.95
C LEU A 19 -0.92 -2.26 9.24
N ALA A 20 -0.42 -3.29 9.93
CA ALA A 20 -1.05 -3.93 11.08
C ALA A 20 -2.53 -4.33 10.83
N VAL A 21 -2.81 -4.90 9.64
CA VAL A 21 -4.16 -5.36 9.24
C VAL A 21 -4.12 -6.78 8.70
N SER A 22 -5.30 -7.39 8.50
CA SER A 22 -5.38 -8.70 7.83
C SER A 22 -5.03 -8.62 6.34
N THR A 23 -4.49 -9.70 5.77
CA THR A 23 -4.28 -9.83 4.32
C THR A 23 -5.57 -9.67 3.51
N LYS A 24 -6.73 -10.03 4.09
CA LYS A 24 -8.06 -9.77 3.51
C LYS A 24 -8.33 -8.27 3.37
N THR A 25 -7.99 -7.49 4.39
CA THR A 25 -8.09 -6.03 4.36
C THR A 25 -7.17 -5.43 3.30
N VAL A 26 -5.93 -5.91 3.18
CA VAL A 26 -5.01 -5.46 2.12
C VAL A 26 -5.59 -5.75 0.73
N ARG A 27 -6.17 -6.94 0.50
CA ARG A 27 -6.85 -7.26 -0.77
C ARG A 27 -8.01 -6.33 -1.07
N ARG A 28 -8.78 -5.95 -0.05
CA ARG A 28 -9.86 -4.97 -0.17
C ARG A 28 -9.30 -3.61 -0.58
N TYR A 29 -8.25 -3.11 0.07
CA TYR A 29 -7.60 -1.86 -0.35
C TYR A 29 -7.07 -1.88 -1.78
N ILE A 30 -6.57 -3.02 -2.26
CA ILE A 30 -6.18 -3.18 -3.67
C ILE A 30 -7.41 -3.14 -4.60
N ALA A 31 -8.49 -3.83 -4.23
CA ALA A 31 -9.74 -3.84 -5.01
C ALA A 31 -10.39 -2.45 -5.07
N ASP A 32 -10.32 -1.70 -3.97
CA ASP A 32 -10.82 -0.33 -3.85
C ASP A 32 -9.89 0.71 -4.53
N GLY A 33 -8.75 0.27 -5.07
CA GLY A 33 -7.77 1.14 -5.75
C GLY A 33 -6.92 1.98 -4.81
N HIS A 34 -6.98 1.75 -3.50
CA HIS A 34 -6.17 2.45 -2.51
C HIS A 34 -4.71 2.00 -2.47
N LEU A 35 -4.42 0.76 -2.87
CA LEU A 35 -3.06 0.22 -2.93
C LEU A 35 -2.74 -0.27 -4.33
N GLU A 36 -1.58 0.15 -4.85
CA GLU A 36 -1.08 -0.28 -6.14
C GLU A 36 -0.37 -1.63 -6.05
N ALA A 37 -0.92 -2.63 -6.72
CA ALA A 37 -0.35 -3.97 -6.79
C ALA A 37 0.00 -4.36 -8.23
N VAL A 38 1.10 -5.10 -8.38
CA VAL A 38 1.56 -5.68 -9.64
C VAL A 38 1.39 -7.20 -9.58
N ARG A 39 0.79 -7.76 -10.62
CA ARG A 39 0.66 -9.21 -10.78
C ARG A 39 1.84 -9.72 -11.60
N LEU A 40 2.70 -10.50 -10.98
CA LEU A 40 3.90 -11.08 -11.60
C LEU A 40 3.68 -12.52 -12.08
N GLY A 41 2.52 -13.11 -11.78
CA GLY A 41 2.14 -14.43 -12.22
C GLY A 41 0.75 -14.82 -11.71
N ARG A 42 0.29 -16.02 -12.05
CA ARG A 42 -1.07 -16.50 -11.73
C ARG A 42 -1.39 -16.43 -10.23
N LYS A 43 -0.42 -16.70 -9.37
CA LYS A 43 -0.55 -16.63 -7.90
C LYS A 43 0.36 -15.60 -7.23
N THR A 44 1.18 -14.89 -8.02
CA THR A 44 2.21 -13.98 -7.50
C THR A 44 1.72 -12.54 -7.61
N LEU A 45 1.33 -11.97 -6.48
CA LEU A 45 0.95 -10.57 -6.34
C LEU A 45 2.00 -9.85 -5.48
N ARG A 46 2.42 -8.67 -5.92
CA ARG A 46 3.30 -7.78 -5.16
C ARG A 46 2.67 -6.41 -5.02
N ILE A 47 2.91 -5.74 -3.90
CA ILE A 47 2.46 -4.37 -3.67
C ILE A 47 3.67 -3.45 -3.76
N LYS A 48 3.50 -2.27 -4.35
CA LYS A 48 4.57 -1.29 -4.38
C LYS A 48 4.69 -0.62 -3.01
N LEU A 49 5.90 -0.58 -2.47
CA LEU A 49 6.14 -0.03 -1.13
C LEU A 49 5.76 1.46 -1.03
N ASP A 50 6.08 2.23 -2.06
CA ASP A 50 5.74 3.66 -2.16
C ASP A 50 4.23 3.91 -2.12
N SER A 51 3.41 2.99 -2.64
CA SER A 51 1.96 3.06 -2.53
C SER A 51 1.46 2.87 -1.10
N ILE A 52 2.13 2.04 -0.30
CA ILE A 52 1.78 1.83 1.11
C ILE A 52 2.15 3.08 1.91
N GLU A 53 3.33 3.65 1.67
CA GLU A 53 3.78 4.90 2.29
C GLU A 53 2.78 6.03 1.99
N ARG A 54 2.42 6.25 0.72
CA ARG A 54 1.38 7.23 0.34
C ARG A 54 0.03 6.98 1.01
N PHE A 55 -0.35 5.71 1.18
CA PHE A 55 -1.62 5.34 1.82
C PHE A 55 -1.65 5.72 3.31
N ILE A 56 -0.51 5.57 4.01
CA ILE A 56 -0.34 5.96 5.41
C ILE A 56 -0.42 7.50 5.54
N ASP A 57 0.32 8.21 4.70
CA ASP A 57 0.39 9.67 4.74
C ASP A 57 -0.96 10.34 4.45
N ALA A 58 -1.81 9.70 3.64
CA ALA A 58 -3.14 10.19 3.29
C ALA A 58 -4.19 10.04 4.41
N ARG A 59 -3.90 9.33 5.51
CA ARG A 59 -4.85 9.05 6.60
C ARG A 59 -4.33 9.50 7.98
N PRO A 60 -4.05 10.80 8.17
CA PRO A 60 -3.69 11.30 9.49
C PRO A 60 -4.90 11.27 10.43
N VAL A 61 -4.72 10.72 11.62
CA VAL A 61 -5.77 10.61 12.65
C VAL A 61 -6.05 11.97 13.34
N GLY A 62 -5.26 13.00 13.04
CA GLY A 62 -5.26 14.31 13.73
C GLY A 62 -6.20 15.40 13.19
N GLY A 63 -7.05 15.10 12.21
CA GLY A 63 -7.94 16.09 11.57
C GLY A 63 -9.13 16.57 12.42
N TRP A 64 -9.27 16.13 13.68
CA TRP A 64 -10.45 16.42 14.52
C TRP A 64 -10.55 17.88 15.01
N ARG A 65 -9.71 18.83 14.57
CA ARG A 65 -9.84 20.24 14.96
C ARG A 65 -9.52 21.23 13.83
N ARG A 66 -10.57 21.81 13.24
CA ARG A 66 -11.06 23.20 13.45
C ARG A 66 -11.91 23.64 12.24
N ALA A 67 -13.22 23.46 12.34
CA ALA A 67 -14.20 24.30 11.66
C ALA A 67 -15.26 24.61 12.72
N GLY A 68 -15.13 25.80 13.31
CA GLY A 68 -15.89 26.27 14.47
C GLY A 68 -15.16 27.47 15.06
#